data_AF-A0A3D3HCS2-F1
#
_entry.id   AF-A0A3D3HCS2-F1
#
_cell.length_a   1.000
_cell.length_b   1.000
_cell.length_c   1.000
_cell.angle_alpha   90.00
_cell.angle_beta   90.00
_cell.angle_gamma   90.00
#
_symmetry.space_group_name_H-M   'P 1'
#
loop_
_entity.id
_entity.type
_entity.pdbx_description
1 polymer ?
#
loop_
_entity_poly.entity_id
_entity_poly.type
_entity_poly.pdbx_seq_one_letter_code
_entity_poly.pdbx_strand_id
1 'polypeptide(L)'
;MEKKNETKTEPIPFESKTVDDPTLASGTEKVTTEGVDGIKTLTYDVTFTNDVETDRRQIKVEITRQPVTNIITRGTKVISNCDPNYTGCVPIASDVDCAGGSGNGPAYVSGPISVIGSDIYDLDRDNDGIACE
;
A
#
# COMPACT_ATOMS: atom_id res chain seq x y z
N MET A 1 2.09 59.53 3.55
CA MET A 1 1.76 58.13 3.87
C MET A 1 1.10 57.53 2.64
N GLU A 2 1.65 56.45 2.11
CA GLU A 2 1.17 55.73 0.93
C GLU A 2 0.75 54.32 1.33
N LYS A 3 -0.29 53.77 0.70
CA LYS A 3 -0.73 52.37 0.90
C LYS A 3 -0.67 51.60 -0.41
N LYS A 4 -0.15 50.38 -0.36
CA LYS A 4 -0.06 49.46 -1.51
C LYS A 4 -0.54 48.07 -1.12
N ASN A 5 -1.14 47.37 -2.09
CA ASN A 5 -1.40 45.94 -1.96
C ASN A 5 -0.20 45.15 -2.48
N GLU A 6 0.39 44.31 -1.64
CA GLU A 6 1.44 43.38 -2.03
C GLU A 6 0.94 41.95 -1.92
N THR A 7 1.38 41.07 -2.83
CA THR A 7 1.06 39.64 -2.79
C THR A 7 2.29 38.80 -2.54
N LYS A 8 2.16 37.79 -1.69
CA LYS A 8 3.19 36.76 -1.45
C LYS A 8 2.59 35.38 -1.61
N THR A 9 3.27 34.49 -2.31
CA THR A 9 2.89 33.08 -2.42
C THR A 9 3.63 32.24 -1.39
N GLU A 10 2.93 31.29 -0.79
CA GLU A 10 3.52 30.30 0.12
C GLU A 10 3.01 28.89 -0.25
N PRO A 11 3.86 27.86 -0.17
CA PRO A 11 3.45 26.49 -0.46
C PRO A 11 2.51 25.96 0.64
N ILE A 12 1.63 25.05 0.25
CA ILE A 12 0.82 24.24 1.15
C ILE A 12 1.32 22.80 0.99
N PRO A 13 2.03 22.23 1.97
CA PRO A 13 2.53 20.87 1.87
C PRO A 13 1.43 19.87 1.52
N PHE A 14 1.71 18.92 0.63
CA PHE A 14 0.80 17.81 0.41
C PHE A 14 0.79 16.84 1.60
N GLU A 15 -0.33 16.15 1.76
CA GLU A 15 -0.44 15.02 2.68
C GLU A 15 -0.15 13.70 1.96
N SER A 16 0.25 12.68 2.72
CA SER A 16 0.38 11.32 2.21
C SER A 16 -0.70 10.42 2.78
N LYS A 17 -1.26 9.53 1.95
CA LYS A 17 -2.21 8.50 2.36
C LYS A 17 -1.78 7.15 1.82
N THR A 18 -1.87 6.14 2.69
CA THR A 18 -1.69 4.74 2.31
C THR A 18 -3.04 4.10 2.01
N VAL A 19 -3.12 3.33 0.93
CA VAL A 19 -4.30 2.55 0.53
C VAL A 19 -3.89 1.10 0.34
N ASP A 20 -4.60 0.18 0.97
CA ASP A 20 -4.33 -1.25 0.83
C ASP A 20 -4.92 -1.79 -0.48
N ASP A 21 -4.16 -2.63 -1.17
CA ASP A 21 -4.55 -3.28 -2.43
C ASP A 21 -4.37 -4.82 -2.33
N PRO A 22 -5.48 -5.59 -2.31
CA PRO A 22 -5.44 -7.04 -2.21
C PRO A 22 -5.01 -7.74 -3.51
N THR A 23 -4.75 -6.99 -4.58
CA THR A 23 -4.24 -7.52 -5.84
C THR A 23 -2.72 -7.49 -5.92
N LEU A 24 -2.07 -6.62 -5.14
CA LEU A 24 -0.62 -6.49 -5.04
C LEU A 24 -0.06 -7.36 -3.92
N ALA A 25 1.07 -8.01 -4.18
CA ALA A 25 1.73 -8.90 -3.22
C ALA A 25 2.02 -8.20 -1.89
N SER A 26 1.75 -8.90 -0.78
CA SER A 26 2.05 -8.40 0.56
C SER A 26 3.51 -7.98 0.70
N GLY A 27 3.75 -6.84 1.37
CA GLY A 27 5.08 -6.26 1.56
C GLY A 27 5.59 -5.42 0.39
N THR A 28 4.81 -5.27 -0.69
CA THR A 28 5.11 -4.31 -1.76
C THR A 28 4.46 -2.95 -1.47
N GLU A 29 5.14 -1.87 -1.81
CA GLU A 29 4.59 -0.52 -1.80
C GLU A 29 4.89 0.19 -3.13
N LYS A 30 3.94 0.98 -3.60
CA LYS A 30 4.07 1.74 -4.84
C LYS A 30 3.37 3.08 -4.73
N VAL A 31 4.06 4.16 -5.10
CA VAL A 31 3.41 5.47 -5.30
C VAL A 31 2.51 5.37 -6.54
N THR A 32 1.21 5.55 -6.32
CA THR A 32 0.19 5.51 -7.38
C THR A 32 -0.33 6.89 -7.75
N THR A 33 -0.09 7.89 -6.90
CA THR A 33 -0.34 9.30 -7.22
C THR A 33 0.73 10.12 -6.53
N GLU A 34 1.54 10.83 -7.31
CA GLU A 34 2.57 11.72 -6.78
C GLU A 34 1.92 12.91 -6.08
N GLY A 35 2.42 13.21 -4.87
CA GLY A 35 2.01 14.40 -4.13
C GLY A 35 2.52 15.68 -4.76
N VAL A 36 1.70 16.72 -4.72
CA VAL A 36 2.09 18.04 -5.21
C VAL A 36 1.64 19.11 -4.23
N ASP A 37 2.57 19.95 -3.79
CA ASP A 37 2.23 21.06 -2.90
C ASP A 37 1.20 22.01 -3.54
N GLY A 38 0.25 22.42 -2.72
CA GLY A 38 -0.65 23.51 -3.03
C GLY A 38 0.05 24.86 -2.94
N ILE A 39 -0.67 25.92 -3.25
CA ILE A 39 -0.20 27.30 -3.15
C ILE A 39 -1.30 28.13 -2.51
N LYS A 40 -0.93 28.91 -1.49
CA LYS A 40 -1.75 30.02 -0.99
C LYS A 40 -1.11 31.34 -1.39
N THR A 41 -1.95 32.30 -1.75
CA THR A 41 -1.58 33.69 -1.98
C THR A 41 -2.06 34.51 -0.80
N LEU A 42 -1.13 35.23 -0.19
CA LEU A 42 -1.37 36.17 0.90
C LEU A 42 -1.34 37.57 0.32
N THR A 43 -2.37 38.36 0.58
CA THR A 43 -2.42 39.78 0.20
C THR A 43 -2.25 40.64 1.44
N TYR A 44 -1.35 41.61 1.37
CA TYR A 44 -1.04 42.54 2.45
C TYR A 44 -1.38 43.98 2.03
N ASP A 45 -2.01 44.73 2.92
CA ASP A 45 -2.03 46.20 2.87
C ASP A 45 -0.75 46.68 3.56
N VAL A 46 0.13 47.33 2.80
CA VAL A 46 1.45 47.80 3.26
C VAL A 46 1.47 49.32 3.25
N THR A 47 1.80 49.92 4.39
CA THR A 47 1.83 51.37 4.57
C THR A 47 3.26 51.88 4.58
N PHE A 48 3.55 52.85 3.71
CA PHE A 48 4.85 53.49 3.58
C PHE A 48 4.80 54.96 4.04
N THR A 49 5.87 55.39 4.71
CA THR A 49 6.09 56.79 5.05
C THR A 49 7.50 57.17 4.62
N ASN A 50 7.60 58.16 3.72
CA ASN A 50 8.87 58.55 3.08
C ASN A 50 9.61 57.34 2.47
N ASP A 51 8.87 56.53 1.70
CA ASP A 51 9.34 55.31 1.03
C ASP A 51 9.83 54.17 1.95
N VAL A 52 9.72 54.32 3.28
CA VAL A 52 10.04 53.27 4.25
C VAL A 52 8.75 52.56 4.69
N GLU A 53 8.76 51.22 4.69
CA GLU A 53 7.66 50.42 5.22
C GLU A 53 7.48 50.69 6.72
N THR A 54 6.26 51.05 7.12
CA THR A 54 5.91 51.42 8.50
C THR A 54 4.85 50.52 9.12
N ASP A 55 4.02 49.86 8.30
CA ASP A 55 3.03 48.90 8.74
C ASP A 55 2.74 47.87 7.64
N ARG A 56 2.46 46.63 8.04
CA ARG A 56 2.09 45.55 7.14
C ARG A 56 0.99 44.73 7.78
N ARG A 57 -0.16 44.70 7.13
CA ARG A 57 -1.32 43.93 7.59
C ARG A 57 -1.78 42.94 6.53
N GLN A 58 -1.85 41.67 6.89
CA GLN A 58 -2.47 40.66 6.03
C GLN A 58 -3.98 40.92 5.96
N ILE A 59 -4.53 41.01 4.75
CA ILE A 59 -5.94 41.31 4.52
C ILE A 59 -6.68 40.20 3.77
N LYS A 60 -5.97 39.33 3.03
CA LYS A 60 -6.56 38.19 2.31
C LYS A 60 -5.64 36.98 2.35
N VAL A 61 -6.24 35.81 2.48
CA VAL A 61 -5.61 34.51 2.22
C VAL A 61 -6.48 33.79 1.21
N GLU A 62 -5.89 33.33 0.12
CA GLU A 62 -6.59 32.61 -0.93
C GLU A 62 -5.77 31.38 -1.33
N ILE A 63 -6.38 30.20 -1.33
CA ILE A 63 -5.73 29.01 -1.87
C ILE A 63 -5.89 29.06 -3.39
N THR A 64 -4.79 29.34 -4.09
CA THR A 64 -4.75 29.46 -5.55
C THR A 64 -4.46 28.14 -6.25
N ARG A 65 -3.89 27.17 -5.53
CA ARG A 65 -3.77 25.77 -5.96
C ARG A 65 -3.97 24.83 -4.78
N GLN A 66 -4.88 23.88 -4.89
CA GLN A 66 -5.06 22.84 -3.86
C GLN A 66 -3.86 21.87 -3.89
N PRO A 67 -3.39 21.39 -2.73
CA PRO A 67 -2.42 20.30 -2.70
C PRO A 67 -3.03 19.02 -3.27
N VAL A 68 -2.20 18.22 -3.95
CA VAL A 68 -2.56 16.88 -4.41
C VAL A 68 -1.97 15.89 -3.41
N THR A 69 -2.81 15.04 -2.83
CA THR A 69 -2.38 14.01 -1.88
C THR A 69 -1.48 12.97 -2.57
N ASN A 70 -0.36 12.65 -1.94
CA ASN A 70 0.49 11.53 -2.33
C ASN A 70 -0.20 10.22 -1.93
N ILE A 71 -0.51 9.35 -2.90
CA ILE A 71 -1.13 8.05 -2.64
C ILE A 71 -0.08 6.95 -2.77
N ILE A 72 0.15 6.25 -1.66
CA ILE A 72 1.00 5.07 -1.60
C ILE A 72 0.08 3.86 -1.52
N THR A 73 0.14 2.99 -2.51
CA THR A 73 -0.60 1.73 -2.50
C THR A 73 0.28 0.65 -1.87
N ARG A 74 -0.24 -0.01 -0.82
CA ARG A 74 0.42 -1.13 -0.15
C ARG A 74 -0.25 -2.44 -0.55
N GLY A 75 0.53 -3.40 -1.01
CA GLY A 75 0.03 -4.73 -1.30
C GLY A 75 -0.36 -5.49 -0.04
N THR A 76 -1.51 -6.15 -0.07
CA THR A 76 -2.03 -7.00 1.00
C THR A 76 -2.39 -8.41 0.51
N LYS A 77 -2.13 -8.72 -0.77
CA LYS A 77 -2.34 -10.06 -1.32
C LYS A 77 -1.43 -11.05 -0.62
N VAL A 78 -2.03 -11.96 0.13
CA VAL A 78 -1.33 -13.12 0.67
C VAL A 78 -0.99 -14.04 -0.51
N ILE A 79 0.29 -14.19 -0.81
CA ILE A 79 0.76 -15.26 -1.67
C ILE A 79 0.87 -16.48 -0.77
N SER A 80 -0.12 -17.37 -0.85
CA SER A 80 -0.02 -18.68 -0.21
C SER A 80 0.96 -19.54 -1.01
N ASN A 81 2.02 -20.02 -0.37
CA ASN A 81 2.88 -21.08 -0.92
C ASN A 81 2.28 -22.48 -0.63
N CYS A 82 1.06 -22.51 -0.14
CA CYS A 82 0.31 -23.72 0.15
C CYS A 82 -0.62 -24.03 -1.02
N ASP A 83 -0.62 -25.29 -1.46
CA ASP A 83 -1.48 -25.77 -2.52
C ASP A 83 -2.97 -25.69 -2.10
N PRO A 84 -3.85 -25.09 -2.91
CA PRO A 84 -5.25 -24.87 -2.56
C PRO A 84 -6.11 -26.14 -2.60
N ASN A 85 -5.59 -27.28 -3.05
CA ASN A 85 -6.34 -28.54 -3.06
C ASN A 85 -6.38 -29.25 -1.71
N TYR A 86 -5.64 -28.78 -0.70
CA TYR A 86 -5.54 -29.42 0.60
C TYR A 86 -5.76 -28.44 1.76
N THR A 87 -6.18 -28.93 2.91
CA THR A 87 -6.17 -28.17 4.16
C THR A 87 -4.77 -28.14 4.77
N GLY A 88 -4.44 -27.05 5.47
CA GLY A 88 -3.08 -26.84 5.98
C GLY A 88 -2.16 -26.25 4.92
N CYS A 89 -0.84 -26.31 5.18
CA CYS A 89 0.14 -25.81 4.23
C CYS A 89 0.90 -26.93 3.51
N VAL A 90 0.30 -27.43 2.42
CA VAL A 90 0.97 -28.35 1.50
C VAL A 90 1.88 -27.55 0.57
N PRO A 91 3.21 -27.73 0.57
CA PRO A 91 4.10 -26.97 -0.29
C PRO A 91 3.77 -27.16 -1.77
N ILE A 92 3.76 -26.08 -2.55
CA ILE A 92 3.61 -26.18 -4.01
C ILE A 92 4.94 -26.68 -4.62
N ALA A 93 4.97 -27.94 -5.05
CA ALA A 93 6.14 -28.59 -5.65
C ALA A 93 5.74 -29.48 -6.84
N SER A 94 6.74 -30.05 -7.54
CA SER A 94 6.47 -31.04 -8.60
C SER A 94 5.93 -32.36 -8.07
N ASP A 95 6.28 -32.68 -6.82
CA ASP A 95 5.91 -33.90 -6.12
C ASP A 95 6.01 -33.60 -4.61
N VAL A 96 5.02 -34.03 -3.84
CA VAL A 96 4.93 -33.81 -2.39
C VAL A 96 4.58 -35.13 -1.75
N ASP A 97 5.33 -35.52 -0.73
CA ASP A 97 5.12 -36.78 -0.03
C ASP A 97 4.64 -36.58 1.41
N CYS A 98 4.09 -37.64 2.00
CA CYS A 98 3.81 -37.68 3.43
C CYS A 98 5.11 -37.78 4.26
N ALA A 99 5.28 -36.87 5.21
CA ALA A 99 6.42 -36.86 6.12
C ALA A 99 6.45 -38.15 6.97
N GLY A 100 7.59 -38.84 6.97
CA GLY A 100 7.75 -40.13 7.66
C GLY A 100 7.45 -41.36 6.79
N GLY A 101 7.00 -41.15 5.54
CA GLY A 101 6.81 -42.21 4.55
C GLY A 101 8.08 -42.56 3.75
N SER A 102 7.93 -43.41 2.73
CA SER A 102 9.00 -43.81 1.80
C SER A 102 9.17 -42.85 0.60
N GLY A 103 8.77 -41.60 0.76
CA GLY A 103 8.75 -40.59 -0.29
C GLY A 103 10.12 -40.35 -0.93
N ASN A 104 10.10 -39.92 -2.18
CA ASN A 104 11.28 -39.58 -2.99
C ASN A 104 11.20 -38.18 -3.61
N GLY A 105 10.12 -37.46 -3.30
CA GLY A 105 9.82 -36.13 -3.75
C GLY A 105 10.67 -35.06 -3.09
N PRO A 106 10.73 -33.87 -3.71
CA PRO A 106 11.49 -32.72 -3.22
C PRO A 106 10.86 -32.03 -1.99
N ALA A 107 9.61 -32.35 -1.65
CA ALA A 107 8.87 -31.72 -0.55
C ALA A 107 8.05 -32.75 0.23
N TYR A 108 7.80 -32.45 1.51
CA TYR A 108 7.05 -33.32 2.41
C TYR A 108 6.05 -32.50 3.23
N VAL A 109 4.89 -33.09 3.55
CA VAL A 109 3.88 -32.52 4.44
C VAL A 109 3.55 -33.47 5.59
N SER A 110 3.33 -32.93 6.78
CA SER A 110 2.91 -33.71 7.94
C SER A 110 1.38 -33.78 7.99
N GLY A 111 0.83 -34.99 7.90
CA GLY A 111 -0.59 -35.26 8.06
C GLY A 111 -1.03 -35.42 9.53
N PRO A 112 -2.34 -35.67 9.75
CA PRO A 112 -3.37 -35.78 8.73
C PRO A 112 -3.78 -34.39 8.20
N ILE A 113 -3.97 -34.30 6.89
CA ILE A 113 -4.53 -33.13 6.19
C ILE A 113 -5.73 -33.59 5.36
N SER A 114 -6.58 -32.69 4.88
CA SER A 114 -7.77 -33.06 4.10
C SER A 114 -7.65 -32.62 2.66
N VAL A 115 -8.12 -33.44 1.72
CA VAL A 115 -8.23 -33.06 0.30
C VAL A 115 -9.54 -32.28 0.12
N ILE A 116 -9.44 -31.01 -0.28
CA ILE A 116 -10.59 -30.12 -0.54
C ILE A 116 -10.83 -29.87 -2.03
N GLY A 117 -9.85 -30.18 -2.87
CA GLY A 117 -9.91 -30.05 -4.33
C GLY A 117 -9.63 -31.38 -5.01
N SER A 118 -8.54 -31.45 -5.78
CA SER A 118 -8.03 -32.67 -6.40
C SER A 118 -6.77 -33.16 -5.70
N ASP A 119 -6.67 -34.46 -5.47
CA ASP A 119 -5.44 -35.08 -4.96
C ASP A 119 -4.40 -35.18 -6.08
N ILE A 120 -3.71 -34.07 -6.35
CA ILE A 120 -2.71 -33.97 -7.43
C ILE A 120 -1.36 -34.60 -7.08
N TYR A 121 -1.15 -34.93 -5.81
CA TYR A 121 0.10 -35.50 -5.28
C TYR A 121 -0.09 -36.94 -4.77
N ASP A 122 -1.27 -37.53 -5.01
CA ASP A 122 -1.64 -38.88 -4.57
C ASP A 122 -1.39 -39.11 -3.05
N LEU A 123 -1.66 -38.08 -2.23
CA LEU A 123 -1.46 -38.10 -0.77
C LEU A 123 -2.58 -38.83 -0.01
N ASP A 124 -3.76 -38.96 -0.63
CA ASP A 124 -4.94 -39.69 -0.15
C ASP A 124 -5.13 -40.95 -1.01
N ARG A 125 -4.33 -41.97 -0.71
CA ARG A 125 -4.24 -43.19 -1.54
C ARG A 125 -5.53 -44.02 -1.50
N ASP A 126 -6.28 -43.99 -0.40
CA ASP A 126 -7.53 -44.72 -0.23
C ASP A 126 -8.79 -43.90 -0.59
N ASN A 127 -8.61 -42.62 -0.97
CA ASN A 127 -9.63 -41.71 -1.50
C ASN A 127 -10.79 -41.47 -0.52
N ASP A 128 -10.48 -41.33 0.76
CA ASP A 128 -11.48 -41.08 1.80
C ASP A 128 -11.64 -39.59 2.16
N GLY A 129 -10.79 -38.74 1.56
CA GLY A 129 -10.74 -37.29 1.78
C GLY A 129 -9.67 -36.86 2.79
N ILE A 130 -8.93 -37.79 3.39
CA ILE A 130 -7.86 -37.54 4.35
C ILE A 130 -6.52 -38.00 3.75
N ALA A 131 -5.58 -37.07 3.66
CA ALA A 131 -4.24 -37.31 3.14
C ALA A 131 -3.23 -37.48 4.28
N CYS A 132 -2.22 -38.32 4.04
CA CYS A 132 -1.10 -38.59 4.94
C CYS A 132 -1.47 -39.12 6.33
N GLU A 133 -2.30 -40.16 6.35
CA GLU A 133 -2.59 -40.97 7.54
C GLU A 133 -1.51 -42.02 7.87
#